data_AF-A0AAW6P292-F1
#
_entry.id   AF-A0AAW6P292-F1
#
_cell.length_a   1.000
_cell.length_b   1.000
_cell.length_c   1.000
_cell.angle_alpha   90.00
_cell.angle_beta   90.00
_cell.angle_gamma   90.00
#
_symmetry.space_group_name_H-M   'P 1'
#
loop_
_entity.id
_entity.type
_entity.pdbx_description
1 polymer ?
#
loop_
_entity_poly.entity_id
_entity_poly.type
_entity_poly.pdbx_seq_one_letter_code
_entity_poly.pdbx_strand_id
1 'polypeptide(L)'
;MQLRLSPEHLRELADWLKGRLRGDEEFSLWLAAEDSDFVRFNHAQVRQATRVLQIEAQLRLIRGARHASLELSLTGGTEEDRQRLQQGLEQLRGTLEVVPEDPYLLLEDEPWTRVQEAPGRLPEVREVIDQVDAQAQGLDLVGIYAGGPLYRGFANTRGSFGWHAAGSASLDWSLFASNGEAVKTTYAARDWDAAALGQAFARAREQLDYLQRPRRTLQPGAYRAYLAPAALEEIISLLCWGGFSARELATRQSPLLSLHLGHASLSPQVSLEEAASAGLEPLFDSDGFLRRDQALIEGGRMVGQLVSPRSAKEFNLPAYGANSHETPQSLVMAAGELPEDEVLARLGTGLYIGNLWYLNYSDLAAARITGMTRFASFWVEDGRIVAPLASMRFDNSLYSLLGEHLQALTRERSLRIDTNTYGRRSAATQLLPGALVERFTLTL
;
A
#
# COMPACT_ATOMS: atom_id res chain seq x y z
N MET A 1 -25.33 -5.96 13.65
CA MET A 1 -26.04 -5.71 12.38
C MET A 1 -25.05 -6.01 11.27
N GLN A 2 -25.27 -7.01 10.41
CA GLN A 2 -24.38 -7.25 9.27
C GLN A 2 -24.59 -6.15 8.22
N LEU A 3 -23.51 -5.70 7.59
CA LEU A 3 -23.56 -4.80 6.45
C LEU A 3 -24.39 -5.48 5.34
N ARG A 4 -25.54 -4.90 4.96
CA ARG A 4 -26.34 -5.34 3.80
C ARG A 4 -25.82 -4.69 2.52
N LEU A 5 -24.51 -4.60 2.37
CA LEU A 5 -23.93 -4.06 1.16
C LEU A 5 -23.69 -5.22 0.19
N SER A 6 -24.34 -5.14 -0.96
CA SER A 6 -24.29 -6.17 -1.98
C SER A 6 -24.27 -5.52 -3.37
N PRO A 7 -23.93 -6.30 -4.43
CA PRO A 7 -24.06 -5.82 -5.80
C PRO A 7 -25.46 -5.31 -6.10
N GLU A 8 -26.50 -5.95 -5.57
CA GLU A 8 -27.90 -5.58 -5.77
C GLU A 8 -28.22 -4.23 -5.14
N HIS A 9 -27.74 -3.96 -3.92
CA HIS A 9 -27.91 -2.64 -3.28
C HIS A 9 -27.31 -1.53 -4.14
N LEU A 10 -26.09 -1.71 -4.66
CA LEU A 10 -25.46 -0.75 -5.56
C LEU A 10 -26.27 -0.57 -6.86
N ARG A 11 -26.76 -1.66 -7.47
CA ARG A 11 -27.62 -1.59 -8.67
C ARG A 11 -28.88 -0.79 -8.39
N GLU A 12 -29.55 -1.04 -7.26
CA GLU A 12 -30.77 -0.32 -6.88
C GLU A 12 -30.53 1.18 -6.68
N LEU A 13 -29.40 1.58 -6.09
CA LEU A 13 -29.03 2.98 -5.95
C LEU A 13 -28.69 3.62 -7.31
N ALA A 14 -27.95 2.91 -8.16
CA ALA A 14 -27.58 3.38 -9.49
C ALA A 14 -28.80 3.56 -10.42
N ASP A 15 -29.72 2.59 -10.44
CA ASP A 15 -30.95 2.65 -11.21
C ASP A 15 -31.85 3.80 -10.72
N TRP A 16 -31.91 3.98 -9.40
CA TRP A 16 -32.65 5.09 -8.81
C TRP A 16 -32.03 6.45 -9.20
N LEU A 17 -30.70 6.61 -9.11
CA LEU A 17 -29.98 7.83 -9.54
C LEU A 17 -30.23 8.13 -11.01
N LYS A 18 -30.19 7.11 -11.87
CA LYS A 18 -30.46 7.22 -13.31
C LYS A 18 -31.85 7.80 -13.58
N GLY A 19 -32.85 7.40 -12.81
CA GLY A 19 -34.21 7.95 -12.87
C GLY A 19 -34.35 9.40 -12.34
N ARG A 20 -33.31 9.98 -11.74
CA ARG A 20 -33.30 11.35 -11.21
C ARG A 20 -32.52 12.36 -12.06
N LEU A 21 -31.79 11.90 -13.08
CA LEU A 21 -31.06 12.78 -14.00
C LEU A 21 -32.00 13.67 -14.82
N ARG A 22 -31.50 14.83 -15.24
CA ARG A 22 -32.20 15.82 -16.07
C ARG A 22 -31.42 16.12 -17.33
N GLY A 23 -32.10 16.20 -18.48
CA GLY A 23 -31.47 16.60 -19.74
C GLY A 23 -30.31 15.68 -20.13
N ASP A 24 -29.13 16.26 -20.28
CA ASP A 24 -27.86 15.62 -20.64
C ASP A 24 -26.96 15.31 -19.43
N GLU A 25 -27.49 15.33 -18.21
CA GLU A 25 -26.74 14.97 -17.00
C GLU A 25 -26.30 13.49 -17.05
N GLU A 26 -25.04 13.24 -16.66
CA GLU A 26 -24.48 11.92 -16.42
C GLU A 26 -23.97 11.82 -14.97
N PHE A 27 -23.92 10.61 -14.40
CA PHE A 27 -23.32 10.37 -13.09
C PHE A 27 -22.32 9.23 -13.12
N SER A 28 -21.37 9.26 -12.18
CA SER A 28 -20.71 8.07 -11.67
C SER A 28 -20.87 8.00 -10.16
N LEU A 29 -20.98 6.78 -9.64
CA LEU A 29 -21.07 6.47 -8.23
C LEU A 29 -19.99 5.45 -7.90
N TRP A 30 -19.02 5.88 -7.10
CA TRP A 30 -18.01 5.01 -6.53
C TRP A 30 -18.35 4.72 -5.07
N LEU A 31 -18.25 3.46 -4.65
CA LEU A 31 -18.37 3.03 -3.27
C LEU A 31 -17.06 2.44 -2.79
N ALA A 32 -16.65 2.78 -1.58
CA ALA A 32 -15.63 2.08 -0.82
C ALA A 32 -16.15 1.81 0.59
N ALA A 33 -16.17 0.54 0.97
CA ALA A 33 -16.72 0.13 2.25
C ALA A 33 -15.86 -0.91 2.95
N GLU A 34 -16.07 -1.07 4.24
CA GLU A 34 -15.44 -2.10 5.06
C GLU A 34 -16.40 -2.63 6.13
N ASP A 35 -16.26 -3.93 6.41
CA ASP A 35 -16.79 -4.60 7.58
C ASP A 35 -15.61 -5.26 8.29
N SER A 36 -14.99 -4.54 9.21
CA SER A 36 -13.71 -4.92 9.78
C SER A 36 -13.76 -5.01 11.30
N ASP A 37 -13.11 -6.02 11.86
CA ASP A 37 -12.76 -6.07 13.26
C ASP A 37 -11.40 -5.41 13.48
N PHE A 38 -11.35 -4.56 14.51
CA PHE A 38 -10.16 -3.90 15.00
C PHE A 38 -9.90 -4.31 16.44
N VAL A 39 -8.70 -4.83 16.70
CA VAL A 39 -8.28 -5.17 18.06
C VAL A 39 -6.97 -4.46 18.37
N ARG A 40 -6.94 -3.69 19.46
CA ARG A 40 -5.71 -3.07 19.96
C ARG A 40 -5.23 -3.83 21.18
N PHE A 41 -3.94 -4.12 21.17
CA PHE A 41 -3.22 -4.80 22.24
C PHE A 41 -2.30 -3.82 22.96
N ASN A 42 -2.27 -3.89 24.28
CA ASN A 42 -1.31 -3.20 25.13
C ASN A 42 -0.90 -4.15 26.26
N HIS A 43 0.40 -4.27 26.52
CA HIS A 43 0.97 -5.26 27.44
C HIS A 43 0.46 -6.69 27.16
N ALA A 44 0.42 -7.05 25.88
CA ALA A 44 -0.12 -8.32 25.37
C ALA A 44 -1.60 -8.60 25.70
N GLN A 45 -2.34 -7.61 26.24
CA GLN A 45 -3.75 -7.74 26.59
C GLN A 45 -4.63 -6.92 25.64
N VAL A 46 -5.86 -7.39 25.42
CA VAL A 46 -6.85 -6.65 24.64
C VAL A 46 -7.23 -5.36 25.37
N ARG A 47 -6.89 -4.23 24.76
CA ARG A 47 -7.26 -2.90 25.25
C ARG A 47 -8.57 -2.41 24.64
N GLN A 48 -8.79 -2.75 23.37
CA GLN A 48 -9.98 -2.37 22.61
C GLN A 48 -10.26 -3.47 21.59
N ALA A 49 -11.52 -3.86 21.46
CA ALA A 49 -12.03 -4.67 20.36
C ALA A 49 -13.27 -3.95 19.81
N THR A 50 -13.27 -3.64 18.52
CA THR A 50 -14.33 -2.83 17.89
C THR A 50 -14.56 -3.34 16.48
N ARG A 51 -15.82 -3.40 16.08
CA ARG A 51 -16.20 -3.64 14.69
C ARG A 51 -16.53 -2.31 14.02
N VAL A 52 -16.01 -2.10 12.82
CA VAL A 52 -16.26 -0.92 11.99
C VAL A 52 -17.06 -1.37 10.77
N LEU A 53 -18.21 -0.74 10.59
CA LEU A 53 -19.04 -0.82 9.39
C LEU A 53 -19.05 0.57 8.78
N GLN A 54 -18.45 0.73 7.61
CA GLN A 54 -18.33 2.03 6.95
C GLN A 54 -18.61 1.89 5.47
N ILE A 55 -19.39 2.81 4.92
CA ILE A 55 -19.63 2.93 3.47
C ILE A 55 -19.39 4.39 3.10
N GLU A 56 -18.31 4.65 2.37
CA GLU A 56 -18.05 5.92 1.71
C GLU A 56 -18.51 5.83 0.26
N ALA A 57 -19.24 6.84 -0.18
CA ALA A 57 -19.66 7.02 -1.55
C ALA A 57 -19.09 8.32 -2.11
N GLN A 58 -18.57 8.26 -3.34
CA GLN A 58 -18.31 9.44 -4.15
C GLN A 58 -19.33 9.48 -5.27
N LEU A 59 -20.23 10.46 -5.21
CA LEU A 59 -21.18 10.77 -6.29
C LEU A 59 -20.58 11.88 -7.15
N ARG A 60 -20.37 11.61 -8.43
CA ARG A 60 -19.99 12.61 -9.42
C ARG A 60 -21.17 12.89 -10.33
N LEU A 61 -21.44 14.17 -10.57
CA LEU A 61 -22.39 14.64 -11.59
C LEU A 61 -21.61 15.34 -12.69
N ILE A 62 -21.98 15.05 -13.93
CA ILE A 62 -21.34 15.54 -15.16
C ILE A 62 -22.41 16.14 -16.06
N ARG A 63 -22.10 17.27 -16.70
CA ARG A 63 -22.91 17.90 -17.75
C ARG A 63 -21.98 18.50 -18.80
N GLY A 64 -21.89 17.88 -19.96
CA GLY A 64 -20.87 18.21 -20.97
C GLY A 64 -19.45 18.05 -20.38
N ALA A 65 -18.63 19.10 -20.49
CA ALA A 65 -17.27 19.12 -19.92
C ALA A 65 -17.22 19.61 -18.46
N ARG A 66 -18.36 19.89 -17.82
CA ARG A 66 -18.41 20.31 -16.40
C ARG A 66 -18.69 19.10 -15.53
N HIS A 67 -17.98 19.00 -14.42
CA HIS A 67 -18.22 17.96 -13.44
C HIS A 67 -17.96 18.45 -12.02
N ALA A 68 -18.62 17.84 -11.05
CA ALA A 68 -18.39 18.04 -9.64
C ALA A 68 -18.60 16.70 -8.91
N SER A 69 -17.84 16.47 -7.85
CA SER A 69 -17.95 15.28 -7.02
C SER A 69 -18.26 15.66 -5.58
N LEU A 70 -19.04 14.82 -4.91
CA LEU A 70 -19.37 14.93 -3.49
C LEU A 70 -19.06 13.59 -2.81
N GLU A 71 -18.38 13.66 -1.67
CA GLU A 71 -18.20 12.51 -0.79
C GLU A 71 -19.29 12.50 0.28
N LEU A 72 -19.88 11.34 0.50
CA LEU A 72 -20.97 11.13 1.44
C LEU A 72 -20.84 9.75 2.10
N SER A 73 -21.28 9.64 3.35
CA SER A 73 -21.42 8.35 4.02
C SER A 73 -22.77 7.74 3.67
N LEU A 74 -22.80 6.45 3.37
CA LEU A 74 -24.03 5.67 3.25
C LEU A 74 -24.21 4.76 4.46
N THR A 75 -25.44 4.29 4.64
CA THR A 75 -25.87 3.45 5.77
C THR A 75 -26.03 2.00 5.39
N GLY A 76 -26.19 1.70 4.10
CA GLY A 76 -26.60 0.38 3.61
C GLY A 76 -28.11 0.17 3.67
N GLY A 77 -28.88 1.18 4.08
CA GLY A 77 -30.33 1.20 4.03
C GLY A 77 -30.83 1.94 2.80
N THR A 78 -31.55 1.26 1.90
CA THR A 78 -31.94 1.79 0.59
C THR A 78 -32.66 3.14 0.66
N GLU A 79 -33.61 3.32 1.57
CA GLU A 79 -34.39 4.56 1.66
C GLU A 79 -33.56 5.75 2.14
N GLU A 80 -32.75 5.56 3.20
CA GLU A 80 -31.90 6.62 3.73
C GLU A 80 -30.78 6.98 2.75
N ASP A 81 -30.17 5.97 2.11
CA ASP A 81 -29.12 6.17 1.11
C ASP A 81 -29.65 6.93 -0.11
N ARG A 82 -30.87 6.64 -0.56
CA ARG A 82 -31.56 7.41 -1.62
C ARG A 82 -31.78 8.87 -1.22
N GLN A 83 -32.18 9.14 0.02
CA GLN A 83 -32.37 10.51 0.50
C GLN A 83 -31.05 11.28 0.53
N ARG A 84 -29.96 10.66 0.99
CA ARG A 84 -28.61 11.26 0.98
C ARG A 84 -28.13 11.54 -0.44
N LEU A 85 -28.32 10.58 -1.36
CA LEU A 85 -27.98 10.74 -2.78
C LEU A 85 -28.83 11.83 -3.45
N GLN A 86 -30.12 11.97 -3.11
CA GLN A 86 -30.98 13.05 -3.61
C GLN A 86 -30.41 14.42 -3.23
N GLN A 87 -30.08 14.62 -1.96
CA GLN A 87 -29.51 15.86 -1.46
C GLN A 87 -28.17 16.16 -2.12
N GLY A 88 -27.32 15.13 -2.26
CA GLY A 88 -26.04 15.25 -2.96
C GLY A 88 -26.21 15.68 -4.43
N LEU A 89 -27.17 15.09 -5.15
CA LEU A 89 -27.46 15.45 -6.53
C LEU A 89 -27.94 16.90 -6.68
N GLU A 90 -28.77 17.38 -5.75
CA GLU A 90 -29.23 18.79 -5.73
C GLU A 90 -28.07 19.76 -5.47
N GLN A 91 -27.19 19.44 -4.53
CA GLN A 91 -25.99 20.23 -4.26
C GLN A 91 -25.07 20.28 -5.48
N LEU A 92 -24.80 19.11 -6.09
CA LEU A 92 -23.93 19.00 -7.26
C LEU A 92 -24.46 19.81 -8.45
N ARG A 93 -25.78 19.84 -8.67
CA ARG A 93 -26.39 20.71 -9.69
C ARG A 93 -26.10 22.18 -9.44
N GLY A 94 -26.23 22.64 -8.19
CA GLY A 94 -25.88 24.01 -7.82
C GLY A 94 -24.39 24.31 -8.07
N THR A 95 -23.51 23.35 -7.78
CA THR A 95 -22.07 23.46 -8.07
C THR A 95 -21.79 23.51 -9.57
N LEU A 96 -22.48 22.72 -10.38
CA LEU A 96 -22.29 22.67 -11.85
C LEU A 96 -22.60 24.00 -12.56
N GLU A 97 -23.39 24.88 -11.96
CA GLU A 97 -23.67 26.21 -12.51
C GLU A 97 -22.45 27.15 -12.45
N VAL A 98 -21.51 26.91 -11.53
CA VAL A 98 -20.39 27.83 -11.27
C VAL A 98 -19.01 27.25 -11.57
N VAL A 99 -18.87 25.93 -11.66
CA VAL A 99 -17.58 25.30 -12.03
C VAL A 99 -17.30 25.45 -13.52
N PRO A 100 -16.07 25.78 -13.93
CA PRO A 100 -15.71 25.88 -15.33
C PRO A 100 -15.72 24.51 -16.03
N GLU A 101 -15.67 24.53 -17.35
CA GLU A 101 -15.43 23.31 -18.13
C GLU A 101 -14.01 22.78 -17.85
N ASP A 102 -13.89 21.47 -17.70
CA ASP A 102 -12.62 20.76 -17.53
C ASP A 102 -12.15 20.19 -18.87
N PRO A 103 -11.14 20.78 -19.52
CA PRO A 103 -10.65 20.30 -20.81
C PRO A 103 -9.99 18.91 -20.72
N TYR A 104 -9.69 18.45 -19.51
CA TYR A 104 -9.02 17.17 -19.24
C TYR A 104 -9.95 16.12 -18.66
N LEU A 105 -11.27 16.38 -18.63
CA LEU A 105 -12.25 15.35 -18.29
C LEU A 105 -12.20 14.24 -19.35
N LEU A 106 -11.94 13.01 -18.89
CA LEU A 106 -12.00 11.81 -19.69
C LEU A 106 -12.93 10.81 -19.01
N LEU A 107 -13.88 10.30 -19.77
CA LEU A 107 -14.88 9.36 -19.31
C LEU A 107 -14.75 8.07 -20.12
N GLU A 108 -14.98 6.94 -19.48
CA GLU A 108 -15.07 5.66 -20.19
C GLU A 108 -16.37 5.63 -21.00
N ASP A 109 -16.27 5.38 -22.31
CA ASP A 109 -17.40 5.33 -23.23
C ASP A 109 -17.94 3.89 -23.36
N GLU A 110 -17.07 2.89 -23.21
CA GLU A 110 -17.42 1.48 -23.41
C GLU A 110 -17.97 0.86 -22.12
N PRO A 111 -19.24 0.40 -22.11
CA PRO A 111 -19.82 -0.19 -20.91
C PRO A 111 -19.18 -1.54 -20.61
N TRP A 112 -18.94 -1.80 -19.32
CA TRP A 112 -18.40 -3.07 -18.85
C TRP A 112 -19.11 -3.56 -17.59
N THR A 113 -19.02 -4.85 -17.33
CA THR A 113 -19.45 -5.43 -16.05
C THR A 113 -18.33 -6.28 -15.47
N ARG A 114 -18.00 -6.04 -14.19
CA ARG A 114 -17.04 -6.82 -13.41
C ARG A 114 -17.61 -7.05 -12.02
N VAL A 115 -17.75 -8.32 -11.64
CA VAL A 115 -18.12 -8.72 -10.28
C VAL A 115 -17.07 -9.71 -9.83
N GLN A 116 -16.36 -9.38 -8.76
CA GLN A 116 -15.31 -10.22 -8.20
C GLN A 116 -15.49 -10.35 -6.69
N GLU A 117 -15.47 -11.57 -6.19
CA GLU A 117 -15.51 -11.84 -4.76
C GLU A 117 -14.37 -12.77 -4.39
N ALA A 118 -13.52 -12.30 -3.48
CA ALA A 118 -12.32 -12.96 -3.02
C ALA A 118 -12.24 -12.85 -1.48
N PRO A 119 -13.16 -13.50 -0.74
CA PRO A 119 -13.29 -13.32 0.70
C PRO A 119 -12.08 -13.78 1.52
N GLY A 120 -11.17 -14.57 0.92
CA GLY A 120 -10.04 -15.15 1.63
C GLY A 120 -10.45 -16.13 2.73
N ARG A 121 -9.48 -16.54 3.55
CA ARG A 121 -9.71 -17.30 4.79
C ARG A 121 -9.23 -16.46 5.96
N LEU A 122 -10.13 -15.70 6.54
CA LEU A 122 -9.83 -14.85 7.69
C LEU A 122 -10.20 -15.57 8.99
N PRO A 123 -9.42 -15.38 10.07
CA PRO A 123 -9.73 -15.94 11.37
C PRO A 123 -10.89 -15.16 12.00
N GLU A 124 -11.65 -15.81 12.87
CA GLU A 124 -12.56 -15.09 13.75
C GLU A 124 -11.75 -14.21 14.72
N VAL A 125 -12.28 -13.05 15.10
CA VAL A 125 -11.57 -12.12 15.99
C VAL A 125 -11.14 -12.78 17.31
N ARG A 126 -11.92 -13.75 17.80
CA ARG A 126 -11.60 -14.53 19.00
C ARG A 126 -10.36 -15.40 18.80
N GLU A 127 -10.23 -16.04 17.64
CA GLU A 127 -9.08 -16.88 17.31
C GLU A 127 -7.80 -16.04 17.22
N VAL A 128 -7.88 -14.82 16.68
CA VAL A 128 -6.75 -13.88 16.68
C VAL A 128 -6.32 -13.52 18.10
N ILE A 129 -7.28 -13.20 18.97
CA ILE A 129 -6.99 -12.87 20.38
C ILE A 129 -6.32 -14.04 21.08
N ASP A 130 -6.87 -15.26 20.94
CA ASP A 130 -6.32 -16.45 21.59
C ASP A 130 -4.93 -16.81 21.02
N GLN A 131 -4.70 -16.63 19.72
CA GLN A 131 -3.38 -16.79 19.08
C GLN A 131 -2.37 -15.76 19.60
N VAL A 132 -2.73 -14.47 19.66
CA VAL A 132 -1.83 -13.43 20.17
C VAL A 132 -1.53 -13.65 21.64
N ASP A 133 -2.52 -13.99 22.47
CA ASP A 133 -2.30 -14.30 23.90
C ASP A 133 -1.30 -15.45 24.08
N ALA A 134 -1.50 -16.56 23.35
CA ALA A 134 -0.59 -17.70 23.38
C ALA A 134 0.83 -17.33 22.92
N GLN A 135 0.95 -16.56 21.83
CA GLN A 135 2.24 -16.19 21.25
C GLN A 135 2.94 -15.06 22.01
N ALA A 136 2.23 -14.25 22.80
CA ALA A 136 2.77 -13.09 23.51
C ALA A 136 3.07 -13.36 25.00
N GLN A 137 2.90 -14.59 25.49
CA GLN A 137 3.20 -14.94 26.88
C GLN A 137 4.61 -14.51 27.29
N GLY A 138 4.68 -13.77 28.40
CA GLY A 138 5.93 -13.25 28.97
C GLY A 138 6.58 -12.11 28.19
N LEU A 139 5.90 -11.53 27.18
CA LEU A 139 6.40 -10.42 26.39
C LEU A 139 5.63 -9.13 26.68
N ASP A 140 6.29 -8.00 26.48
CA ASP A 140 5.62 -6.70 26.39
C ASP A 140 5.25 -6.41 24.93
N LEU A 141 3.98 -6.62 24.58
CA LEU A 141 3.47 -6.42 23.22
C LEU A 141 2.52 -5.22 23.16
N VAL A 142 2.74 -4.36 22.18
CA VAL A 142 1.76 -3.36 21.71
C VAL A 142 1.49 -3.63 20.25
N GLY A 143 0.21 -3.67 19.85
CA GLY A 143 -0.11 -3.94 18.45
C GLY A 143 -1.55 -3.63 18.10
N ILE A 144 -1.82 -3.68 16.81
CA ILE A 144 -3.15 -3.52 16.23
C ILE A 144 -3.40 -4.61 15.20
N TYR A 145 -4.53 -5.28 15.36
CA TYR A 145 -5.13 -6.13 14.35
C TYR A 145 -6.22 -5.35 13.62
N ALA A 146 -6.28 -5.50 12.31
CA ALA A 146 -7.38 -5.08 11.47
C ALA A 146 -7.69 -6.18 10.46
N GLY A 147 -8.90 -6.72 10.46
CA GLY A 147 -9.26 -7.79 9.55
C GLY A 147 -10.76 -7.87 9.26
N GLY A 148 -11.10 -8.28 8.04
CA GLY A 148 -12.47 -8.36 7.55
C GLY A 148 -12.57 -8.00 6.06
N PRO A 149 -13.76 -8.18 5.45
CA PRO A 149 -13.98 -7.84 4.05
C PRO A 149 -13.98 -6.33 3.79
N LEU A 150 -13.33 -5.97 2.68
CA LEU A 150 -13.34 -4.67 2.04
C LEU A 150 -14.17 -4.77 0.77
N TYR A 151 -14.95 -3.72 0.48
CA TYR A 151 -15.79 -3.66 -0.71
C TYR A 151 -15.44 -2.43 -1.55
N ARG A 152 -15.55 -2.60 -2.87
CA ARG A 152 -15.53 -1.51 -3.85
C ARG A 152 -16.68 -1.67 -4.82
N GLY A 153 -17.32 -0.57 -5.16
CA GLY A 153 -18.44 -0.52 -6.08
C GLY A 153 -18.26 0.61 -7.08
N PHE A 154 -18.67 0.39 -8.32
CA PHE A 154 -18.73 1.43 -9.34
C PHE A 154 -20.00 1.27 -10.17
N ALA A 155 -20.69 2.37 -10.45
CA ALA A 155 -21.78 2.41 -11.43
C ALA A 155 -21.83 3.77 -12.11
N ASN A 156 -22.17 3.84 -13.39
CA ASN A 156 -22.36 5.10 -14.10
C ASN A 156 -23.57 5.09 -15.02
N THR A 157 -23.94 6.26 -15.55
CA THR A 157 -25.07 6.42 -16.49
C THR A 157 -24.92 5.56 -17.76
N ARG A 158 -23.67 5.38 -18.21
CA ARG A 158 -23.27 4.72 -19.46
C ARG A 158 -23.39 3.20 -19.42
N GLY A 159 -23.61 2.62 -18.23
CA GLY A 159 -23.87 1.19 -18.05
C GLY A 159 -22.68 0.39 -17.55
N SER A 160 -21.55 1.03 -17.23
CA SER A 160 -20.45 0.37 -16.54
C SER A 160 -20.84 0.04 -15.10
N PHE A 161 -20.55 -1.19 -14.67
CA PHE A 161 -20.88 -1.69 -13.35
C PHE A 161 -19.76 -2.56 -12.78
N GLY A 162 -19.23 -2.16 -11.63
CA GLY A 162 -18.18 -2.85 -10.89
C GLY A 162 -18.63 -3.21 -9.49
N TRP A 163 -18.36 -4.43 -9.07
CA TRP A 163 -18.44 -4.86 -7.69
C TRP A 163 -17.23 -5.71 -7.34
N HIS A 164 -16.61 -5.42 -6.21
CA HIS A 164 -15.47 -6.16 -5.70
C HIS A 164 -15.59 -6.32 -4.20
N ALA A 165 -15.44 -7.55 -3.71
CA ALA A 165 -15.33 -7.86 -2.30
C ALA A 165 -14.04 -8.65 -2.06
N ALA A 166 -13.18 -8.20 -1.15
CA ALA A 166 -11.95 -8.90 -0.81
C ALA A 166 -11.72 -8.94 0.69
N GLY A 167 -11.38 -10.12 1.22
CA GLY A 167 -10.97 -10.26 2.62
C GLY A 167 -9.48 -10.04 2.78
N SER A 168 -9.12 -9.28 3.80
CA SER A 168 -7.73 -9.16 4.25
C SER A 168 -7.66 -9.01 5.76
N ALA A 169 -6.56 -9.47 6.33
CA ALA A 169 -6.22 -9.26 7.72
C ALA A 169 -4.76 -8.85 7.86
N SER A 170 -4.49 -7.95 8.80
CA SER A 170 -3.15 -7.58 9.21
C SER A 170 -3.05 -7.47 10.73
N LEU A 171 -1.91 -7.87 11.26
CA LEU A 171 -1.47 -7.61 12.62
C LEU A 171 -0.15 -6.85 12.53
N ASP A 172 -0.13 -5.61 13.00
CA ASP A 172 1.08 -4.81 13.17
C ASP A 172 1.39 -4.71 14.66
N TRP A 173 2.55 -5.19 15.10
CA TRP A 173 2.90 -5.20 16.51
C TRP A 173 4.37 -4.89 16.74
N SER A 174 4.64 -4.50 17.98
CA SER A 174 5.97 -4.28 18.51
C SER A 174 6.14 -5.10 19.78
N LEU A 175 7.24 -5.84 19.86
CA LEU A 175 7.71 -6.46 21.09
C LEU A 175 8.75 -5.55 21.73
N PHE A 176 8.54 -5.15 22.98
CA PHE A 176 9.43 -4.26 23.71
C PHE A 176 10.38 -5.02 24.63
N ALA A 177 11.64 -4.63 24.58
CA ALA A 177 12.66 -5.02 25.54
C ALA A 177 12.61 -4.09 26.75
N SER A 178 13.15 -4.55 27.88
CA SER A 178 13.18 -3.79 29.13
C SER A 178 13.95 -2.46 29.05
N ASN A 179 14.81 -2.31 28.03
CA ASN A 179 15.55 -1.09 27.74
C ASN A 179 14.77 -0.09 26.84
N GLY A 180 13.51 -0.38 26.52
CA GLY A 180 12.63 0.45 25.69
C GLY A 180 12.82 0.31 24.18
N GLU A 181 13.72 -0.56 23.70
CA GLU A 181 13.84 -0.88 22.28
C GLU A 181 12.77 -1.88 21.86
N ALA A 182 12.45 -1.91 20.56
CA ALA A 182 11.42 -2.78 20.05
C ALA A 182 11.80 -3.45 18.74
N VAL A 183 11.27 -4.67 18.58
CA VAL A 183 11.15 -5.34 17.29
C VAL A 183 9.77 -5.03 16.74
N LYS A 184 9.70 -4.35 15.59
CA LYS A 184 8.45 -4.11 14.88
C LYS A 184 8.23 -5.23 13.86
N THR A 185 7.03 -5.77 13.80
CA THR A 185 6.66 -6.80 12.84
C THR A 185 5.25 -6.54 12.35
N THR A 186 5.03 -6.73 11.05
CA THR A 186 3.69 -6.80 10.47
C THR A 186 3.53 -8.16 9.82
N TYR A 187 2.44 -8.83 10.14
CA TYR A 187 1.94 -10.01 9.45
C TYR A 187 0.66 -9.62 8.72
N ALA A 188 0.57 -9.97 7.46
CA ALA A 188 -0.56 -9.61 6.62
C ALA A 188 -0.91 -10.79 5.71
N ALA A 189 -2.20 -11.10 5.61
CA ALA A 189 -2.66 -12.27 4.88
C ALA A 189 -4.07 -12.09 4.29
N ARG A 190 -4.26 -12.71 3.13
CA ARG A 190 -5.58 -13.02 2.57
C ARG A 190 -6.12 -14.34 3.10
N ASP A 191 -5.21 -15.30 3.23
CA ASP A 191 -5.45 -16.60 3.83
C ASP A 191 -4.60 -16.68 5.09
N TRP A 192 -5.24 -16.48 6.25
CA TRP A 192 -4.57 -16.44 7.53
C TRP A 192 -3.98 -17.80 7.89
N ASP A 193 -2.70 -17.78 8.22
CA ASP A 193 -1.92 -18.95 8.58
C ASP A 193 -1.34 -18.76 9.98
N ALA A 194 -1.94 -19.46 10.95
CA ALA A 194 -1.51 -19.42 12.34
C ALA A 194 -0.08 -19.93 12.53
N ALA A 195 0.41 -20.84 11.69
CA ALA A 195 1.78 -21.32 11.76
C ALA A 195 2.76 -20.26 11.27
N ALA A 196 2.44 -19.55 10.18
CA ALA A 196 3.23 -18.42 9.71
C ALA A 196 3.27 -17.28 10.75
N LEU A 197 2.13 -16.99 11.39
CA LEU A 197 2.09 -16.04 12.51
C LEU A 197 3.01 -16.47 13.65
N GLY A 198 2.95 -17.75 14.07
CA GLY A 198 3.81 -18.28 15.12
C GLY A 198 5.31 -18.18 14.77
N GLN A 199 5.67 -18.43 13.51
CA GLN A 199 7.05 -18.23 13.03
C GLN A 199 7.48 -16.77 13.10
N ALA A 200 6.60 -15.82 12.75
CA ALA A 200 6.88 -14.39 12.87
C ALA A 200 7.12 -13.98 14.34
N PHE A 201 6.33 -14.49 15.28
CA PHE A 201 6.56 -14.29 16.71
C PHE A 201 7.87 -14.91 17.20
N ALA A 202 8.20 -16.13 16.75
CA ALA A 202 9.45 -16.78 17.12
C ALA A 202 10.68 -15.98 16.64
N ARG A 203 10.68 -15.50 15.39
CA ARG A 203 11.73 -14.62 14.85
C ARG A 203 11.81 -13.30 15.63
N ALA A 204 10.68 -12.70 15.95
CA ALA A 204 10.64 -11.45 16.72
C ALA A 204 11.18 -11.63 18.15
N ARG A 205 10.91 -12.78 18.80
CA ARG A 205 11.49 -13.14 20.12
C ARG A 205 13.00 -13.26 20.05
N GLU A 206 13.52 -13.95 19.04
CA GLU A 206 14.97 -14.09 18.83
C GLU A 206 15.64 -12.71 18.62
N GLN A 207 15.03 -11.85 17.81
CA GLN A 207 15.50 -10.48 17.62
C GLN A 207 15.44 -9.64 18.90
N LEU A 208 14.42 -9.84 19.73
CA LEU A 208 14.26 -9.15 21.01
C LEU A 208 15.41 -9.49 21.97
N ASP A 209 15.87 -10.74 21.98
CA ASP A 209 17.01 -11.16 22.81
C ASP A 209 18.30 -10.46 22.38
N TYR A 210 18.49 -10.22 21.09
CA TYR A 210 19.62 -9.43 20.59
C TYR A 210 19.52 -7.94 20.98
N LEU A 211 18.31 -7.36 20.99
CA LEU A 211 18.10 -5.96 21.39
C LEU A 211 18.44 -5.66 22.86
N GLN A 212 18.49 -6.69 23.72
CA GLN A 212 18.86 -6.52 25.12
C GLN A 212 20.38 -6.38 25.34
N ARG A 213 21.21 -6.61 24.30
CA ARG A 213 22.67 -6.51 24.39
C ARG A 213 23.14 -5.05 24.36
N PRO A 214 24.37 -4.75 24.80
CA PRO A 214 24.93 -3.41 24.69
C PRO A 214 24.92 -2.89 23.25
N ARG A 215 24.41 -1.67 23.07
CA ARG A 215 24.31 -1.04 21.75
C ARG A 215 25.69 -0.72 21.18
N ARG A 216 25.80 -0.86 19.87
CA ARG A 216 26.94 -0.39 19.09
C ARG A 216 26.56 0.88 18.36
N THR A 217 27.28 1.96 18.66
CA THR A 217 27.25 3.19 17.85
C THR A 217 28.30 3.08 16.76
N LEU A 218 27.90 3.31 15.51
CA LEU A 218 28.80 3.30 14.38
C LEU A 218 29.26 4.71 14.05
N GLN A 219 30.39 4.83 13.36
CA GLN A 219 30.81 6.10 12.79
C GLN A 219 30.05 6.37 11.49
N PRO A 220 29.82 7.63 11.10
CA PRO A 220 29.36 7.95 9.76
C PRO A 220 30.28 7.32 8.70
N GLY A 221 29.69 6.78 7.64
CA GLY A 221 30.45 6.04 6.64
C GLY A 221 29.61 5.10 5.79
N ALA A 222 30.29 4.47 4.84
CA ALA A 222 29.74 3.47 3.94
C ALA A 222 29.89 2.07 4.56
N TYR A 223 28.80 1.33 4.65
CA TYR A 223 28.79 -0.03 5.19
C TYR A 223 28.07 -0.97 4.23
N ARG A 224 28.51 -2.22 4.20
CA ARG A 224 27.71 -3.29 3.60
C ARG A 224 26.45 -3.49 4.43
N ALA A 225 25.30 -3.68 3.78
CA ALA A 225 24.03 -3.76 4.47
C ALA A 225 23.07 -4.75 3.83
N TYR A 226 22.28 -5.42 4.66
CA TYR A 226 21.06 -6.08 4.26
C TYR A 226 19.86 -5.26 4.73
N LEU A 227 18.97 -4.91 3.80
CA LEU A 227 17.67 -4.33 4.07
C LEU A 227 16.64 -5.46 4.10
N ALA A 228 16.04 -5.71 5.25
CA ALA A 228 14.91 -6.62 5.35
C ALA A 228 13.73 -6.11 4.50
N PRO A 229 12.75 -6.96 4.13
CA PRO A 229 11.61 -6.54 3.31
C PRO A 229 10.87 -5.32 3.86
N ALA A 230 10.77 -5.17 5.19
CA ALA A 230 10.14 -4.00 5.82
C ALA A 230 11.00 -2.71 5.72
N ALA A 231 12.33 -2.82 5.67
CA ALA A 231 13.20 -1.68 5.39
C ALA A 231 13.12 -1.26 3.90
N LEU A 232 13.04 -2.25 2.99
CA LEU A 232 12.89 -1.98 1.56
C LEU A 232 11.52 -1.38 1.24
N GLU A 233 10.46 -1.82 1.90
CA GLU A 233 9.09 -1.26 1.80
C GLU A 233 9.08 0.25 1.96
N GLU A 234 9.78 0.81 2.96
CA GLU A 234 9.81 2.25 3.19
C GLU A 234 10.40 3.01 1.98
N ILE A 235 11.48 2.48 1.40
CA ILE A 235 12.13 3.06 0.21
C ILE A 235 11.21 2.98 -1.00
N ILE A 236 10.60 1.82 -1.23
CA ILE A 236 9.73 1.58 -2.38
C ILE A 236 8.42 2.38 -2.24
N SER A 237 7.89 2.51 -1.04
CA SER A 237 6.69 3.33 -0.77
C SER A 237 6.95 4.80 -1.05
N LEU A 238 8.12 5.33 -0.64
CA LEU A 238 8.53 6.69 -1.00
C LEU A 238 8.74 6.85 -2.51
N LEU A 239 9.31 5.84 -3.19
CA LEU A 239 9.43 5.81 -4.65
C LEU A 239 8.06 5.90 -5.34
N CYS A 240 7.05 5.21 -4.82
CA CYS A 240 5.70 5.25 -5.36
C CYS A 240 5.05 6.64 -5.30
N TRP A 241 5.59 7.59 -4.53
CA TRP A 241 5.14 8.98 -4.53
C TRP A 241 5.65 9.68 -5.80
N GLY A 242 4.87 9.57 -6.87
CA GLY A 242 5.15 10.21 -8.15
C GLY A 242 6.18 9.52 -9.03
N GLY A 243 6.88 8.49 -8.55
CA GLY A 243 7.90 7.77 -9.33
C GLY A 243 7.39 7.26 -10.67
N PHE A 244 6.25 6.56 -10.65
CA PHE A 244 5.65 5.95 -11.85
C PHE A 244 4.55 6.80 -12.48
N SER A 245 4.32 8.03 -11.99
CA SER A 245 3.26 8.90 -12.49
C SER A 245 3.62 9.48 -13.85
N ALA A 246 2.76 9.25 -14.84
CA ALA A 246 2.86 9.89 -16.15
C ALA A 246 2.84 11.42 -16.06
N ARG A 247 2.02 11.99 -15.15
CA ARG A 247 1.99 13.43 -14.88
C ARG A 247 3.35 13.91 -14.37
N GLU A 248 3.88 13.30 -13.31
CA GLU A 248 5.14 13.73 -12.70
C GLU A 248 6.33 13.54 -13.66
N LEU A 249 6.29 12.53 -14.54
CA LEU A 249 7.29 12.38 -15.61
C LEU A 249 7.18 13.49 -16.65
N ALA A 250 5.96 13.78 -17.14
CA ALA A 250 5.71 14.84 -18.12
C ALA A 250 6.08 16.23 -17.60
N THR A 251 5.84 16.50 -16.30
CA THR A 251 6.17 17.78 -15.65
C THR A 251 7.57 17.82 -15.02
N ARG A 252 8.37 16.76 -15.18
CA ARG A 252 9.76 16.64 -14.68
C ARG A 252 9.91 16.73 -13.16
N GLN A 253 8.94 16.19 -12.44
CA GLN A 253 8.87 16.14 -10.97
C GLN A 253 8.96 14.70 -10.41
N SER A 254 9.12 13.70 -11.27
CA SER A 254 9.29 12.31 -10.82
C SER A 254 10.71 12.04 -10.29
N PRO A 255 10.86 11.31 -9.17
CA PRO A 255 12.16 10.82 -8.71
C PRO A 255 12.81 9.83 -9.70
N LEU A 256 12.02 9.23 -10.61
CA LEU A 256 12.50 8.32 -11.67
C LEU A 256 12.86 9.02 -12.98
N LEU A 257 12.85 10.36 -13.04
CA LEU A 257 13.12 11.09 -14.27
C LEU A 257 14.46 10.71 -14.91
N SER A 258 15.53 10.56 -14.13
CA SER A 258 16.85 10.17 -14.64
C SER A 258 16.85 8.76 -15.24
N LEU A 259 16.07 7.83 -14.69
CA LEU A 259 15.89 6.49 -15.23
C LEU A 259 15.05 6.51 -16.52
N HIS A 260 13.97 7.28 -16.54
CA HIS A 260 13.10 7.46 -17.70
C HIS A 260 13.85 8.03 -18.91
N LEU A 261 14.73 9.00 -18.67
CA LEU A 261 15.57 9.61 -19.72
C LEU A 261 16.80 8.77 -20.10
N GLY A 262 17.05 7.65 -19.42
CA GLY A 262 18.21 6.79 -19.66
C GLY A 262 19.54 7.38 -19.18
N HIS A 263 19.52 8.40 -18.32
CA HIS A 263 20.72 8.97 -17.70
C HIS A 263 21.17 8.20 -16.45
N ALA A 264 20.27 7.42 -15.87
CA ALA A 264 20.52 6.50 -14.77
C ALA A 264 20.00 5.09 -15.13
N SER A 265 20.45 4.10 -14.37
CA SER A 265 20.01 2.70 -14.49
C SER A 265 19.97 2.05 -13.12
N LEU A 266 19.05 1.13 -12.92
CA LEU A 266 19.06 0.22 -11.77
C LEU A 266 19.74 -1.09 -12.15
N SER A 267 19.92 -1.97 -11.16
CA SER A 267 20.52 -3.28 -11.37
C SER A 267 19.61 -4.14 -12.24
N PRO A 268 20.14 -5.00 -13.13
CA PRO A 268 19.35 -5.97 -13.88
C PRO A 268 18.50 -6.91 -13.01
N GLN A 269 18.79 -7.01 -11.71
CA GLN A 269 18.00 -7.78 -10.74
C GLN A 269 16.68 -7.09 -10.36
N VAL A 270 16.53 -5.78 -10.65
CA VAL A 270 15.34 -5.01 -10.26
C VAL A 270 14.30 -5.08 -11.38
N SER A 271 13.17 -5.69 -11.08
CA SER A 271 11.95 -5.59 -11.88
C SER A 271 10.78 -5.29 -10.95
N LEU A 272 9.94 -4.33 -11.35
CA LEU A 272 8.78 -3.86 -10.61
C LEU A 272 7.56 -3.81 -11.53
N GLU A 273 6.44 -4.28 -11.02
CA GLU A 273 5.17 -4.40 -11.75
C GLU A 273 4.00 -3.95 -10.86
N GLU A 274 3.07 -3.20 -11.44
CA GLU A 274 1.71 -3.09 -10.90
C GLU A 274 0.97 -4.38 -11.29
N ALA A 275 0.82 -5.31 -10.35
CA ALA A 275 0.15 -6.59 -10.54
C ALA A 275 -1.31 -6.52 -10.06
N ALA A 276 -2.11 -5.68 -10.73
CA ALA A 276 -3.50 -5.43 -10.39
C ALA A 276 -4.34 -6.71 -10.25
N SER A 277 -4.07 -7.76 -11.03
CA SER A 277 -4.78 -9.03 -11.02
C SER A 277 -4.53 -9.88 -9.76
N ALA A 278 -3.39 -9.68 -9.09
CA ALA A 278 -3.01 -10.39 -7.87
C ALA A 278 -3.34 -9.63 -6.57
N GLY A 279 -3.69 -8.35 -6.72
CA GLY A 279 -3.92 -7.39 -5.64
C GLY A 279 -5.19 -7.59 -4.79
N LEU A 280 -5.39 -6.66 -3.86
CA LEU A 280 -6.62 -6.55 -3.07
C LEU A 280 -7.59 -5.47 -3.57
N GLU A 281 -7.10 -4.48 -4.32
CA GLU A 281 -7.94 -3.47 -4.97
C GLU A 281 -8.57 -4.04 -6.27
N PRO A 282 -9.75 -3.57 -6.69
CA PRO A 282 -10.49 -4.07 -7.84
C PRO A 282 -9.81 -3.82 -9.18
N LEU A 283 -10.16 -4.59 -10.20
CA LEU A 283 -9.72 -4.37 -11.60
C LEU A 283 -10.43 -3.20 -12.30
N PHE A 284 -10.92 -2.23 -11.55
CA PHE A 284 -11.51 -0.98 -12.03
C PHE A 284 -11.22 0.14 -11.02
N ASP A 285 -11.22 1.40 -11.45
CA ASP A 285 -10.99 2.56 -10.58
C ASP A 285 -12.28 3.36 -10.28
N SER A 286 -12.13 4.45 -9.53
CA SER A 286 -13.22 5.36 -9.17
C SER A 286 -13.74 6.22 -10.33
N ASP A 287 -13.01 6.28 -11.43
CA ASP A 287 -13.40 7.00 -12.65
C ASP A 287 -14.10 6.08 -13.66
N GLY A 288 -14.08 4.76 -13.41
CA GLY A 288 -14.72 3.74 -14.22
C GLY A 288 -13.83 3.10 -15.26
N PHE A 289 -12.52 3.31 -15.20
CA PHE A 289 -11.57 2.69 -16.11
C PHE A 289 -11.12 1.33 -15.58
N LEU A 290 -10.92 0.38 -16.48
CA LEU A 290 -10.42 -0.94 -16.11
C LEU A 290 -8.91 -0.91 -15.82
N ARG A 291 -8.54 -1.48 -14.68
CA ARG A 291 -7.15 -1.70 -14.27
C ARG A 291 -6.61 -2.98 -14.88
N ARG A 292 -5.29 -3.04 -15.04
CA ARG A 292 -4.58 -4.18 -15.60
C ARG A 292 -3.17 -4.25 -15.06
N ASP A 293 -2.56 -5.41 -15.26
CA ASP A 293 -1.15 -5.62 -14.95
C ASP A 293 -0.28 -4.76 -15.86
N GLN A 294 0.74 -4.12 -15.28
CA GLN A 294 1.62 -3.20 -15.98
C GLN A 294 3.04 -3.32 -15.45
N ALA A 295 3.94 -3.82 -16.29
CA ALA A 295 5.37 -3.74 -16.04
C ALA A 295 5.79 -2.26 -15.95
N LEU A 296 6.51 -1.91 -14.89
CA LEU A 296 6.98 -0.54 -14.63
C LEU A 296 8.49 -0.45 -14.80
N ILE A 297 9.23 -1.41 -14.23
CA ILE A 297 10.67 -1.59 -14.40
C ILE A 297 10.93 -3.05 -14.79
N GLU A 298 11.74 -3.27 -15.81
CA GLU A 298 12.22 -4.60 -16.22
C GLU A 298 13.74 -4.57 -16.36
N GLY A 299 14.43 -5.48 -15.66
CA GLY A 299 15.88 -5.59 -15.79
C GLY A 299 16.62 -4.28 -15.50
N GLY A 300 16.14 -3.53 -14.52
CA GLY A 300 16.70 -2.25 -14.08
C GLY A 300 16.41 -1.07 -15.00
N ARG A 301 15.55 -1.22 -16.01
CA ARG A 301 15.13 -0.14 -16.93
C ARG A 301 13.66 0.17 -16.75
N MET A 302 13.29 1.45 -16.81
CA MET A 302 11.89 1.84 -16.83
C MET A 302 11.25 1.47 -18.16
N VAL A 303 10.17 0.70 -18.13
CA VAL A 303 9.44 0.21 -19.31
C VAL A 303 7.98 0.66 -19.34
N GLY A 304 7.46 1.17 -18.21
CA GLY A 304 6.09 1.63 -18.11
C GLY A 304 5.90 2.75 -17.10
N GLN A 305 4.71 3.34 -17.16
CA GLN A 305 4.22 4.38 -16.26
C GLN A 305 2.73 4.17 -16.03
N LEU A 306 2.22 4.71 -14.93
CA LEU A 306 0.81 4.72 -14.58
C LEU A 306 0.16 6.00 -15.12
N VAL A 307 -0.96 5.83 -15.82
CA VAL A 307 -1.64 6.91 -16.53
C VAL A 307 -3.09 6.97 -16.05
N SER A 308 -3.42 8.04 -15.33
CA SER A 308 -4.78 8.36 -14.93
C SER A 308 -5.60 8.86 -16.12
N PRO A 309 -6.94 8.81 -16.08
CA PRO A 309 -7.77 9.32 -17.18
C PRO A 309 -7.50 10.78 -17.51
N ARG A 310 -7.23 11.60 -16.48
CA ARG A 310 -6.87 13.01 -16.67
C ARG A 310 -5.55 13.15 -17.42
N SER A 311 -4.49 12.47 -16.99
CA SER A 311 -3.19 12.53 -17.66
C SER A 311 -3.21 11.94 -19.07
N ALA A 312 -4.04 10.91 -19.28
CA ALA A 312 -4.29 10.36 -20.61
C ALA A 312 -4.80 11.45 -21.56
N LYS A 313 -5.78 12.24 -21.11
CA LYS A 313 -6.31 13.36 -21.88
C LYS A 313 -5.33 14.52 -22.02
N GLU A 314 -4.67 14.92 -20.93
CA GLU A 314 -3.77 16.08 -20.89
C GLU A 314 -2.50 15.86 -21.72
N PHE A 315 -1.89 14.68 -21.63
CA PHE A 315 -0.61 14.37 -22.29
C PHE A 315 -0.77 13.48 -23.53
N ASN A 316 -2.01 13.24 -23.98
CA ASN A 316 -2.33 12.38 -25.12
C ASN A 316 -1.70 10.98 -25.00
N LEU A 317 -1.88 10.38 -23.82
CA LEU A 317 -1.42 9.04 -23.46
C LEU A 317 -2.61 8.08 -23.43
N PRO A 318 -2.39 6.77 -23.63
CA PRO A 318 -3.45 5.79 -23.47
C PRO A 318 -3.86 5.65 -21.99
N ALA A 319 -5.16 5.64 -21.71
CA ALA A 319 -5.72 5.49 -20.37
C ALA A 319 -5.74 4.03 -19.92
N TYR A 320 -5.14 3.72 -18.76
CA TYR A 320 -5.01 2.33 -18.27
C TYR A 320 -5.49 2.13 -16.82
N GLY A 321 -6.48 2.93 -16.39
CA GLY A 321 -7.16 2.76 -15.11
C GLY A 321 -6.31 3.04 -13.87
N ALA A 322 -5.28 3.88 -13.97
CA ALA A 322 -4.53 4.28 -12.78
C ALA A 322 -5.34 5.29 -11.95
N ASN A 323 -5.19 5.23 -10.62
CA ASN A 323 -5.79 6.22 -9.73
C ASN A 323 -5.29 7.65 -10.03
N SER A 324 -5.96 8.66 -9.49
CA SER A 324 -5.66 10.08 -9.71
C SER A 324 -4.27 10.55 -9.26
N HIS A 325 -3.59 9.78 -8.40
CA HIS A 325 -2.22 10.02 -7.96
C HIS A 325 -1.19 9.22 -8.79
N GLU A 326 -1.66 8.36 -9.69
CA GLU A 326 -0.86 7.47 -10.54
C GLU A 326 0.16 6.65 -9.74
N THR A 327 -0.28 6.17 -8.59
CA THR A 327 0.51 5.32 -7.69
C THR A 327 0.12 3.85 -7.84
N PRO A 328 1.09 2.93 -7.79
CA PRO A 328 0.79 1.50 -7.74
C PRO A 328 -0.14 1.18 -6.56
N GLN A 329 -1.05 0.24 -6.74
CA GLN A 329 -1.93 -0.26 -5.67
C GLN A 329 -1.63 -1.73 -5.35
N SER A 330 -0.90 -2.44 -6.21
CA SER A 330 -0.53 -3.84 -6.00
C SER A 330 0.85 -4.08 -6.59
N LEU A 331 1.86 -3.52 -5.94
CA LEU A 331 3.22 -3.53 -6.45
C LEU A 331 3.91 -4.85 -6.14
N VAL A 332 4.55 -5.44 -7.15
CA VAL A 332 5.37 -6.63 -6.98
C VAL A 332 6.79 -6.31 -7.43
N MET A 333 7.75 -6.60 -6.56
CA MET A 333 9.16 -6.68 -6.94
C MET A 333 9.53 -8.13 -7.22
N ALA A 334 10.28 -8.35 -8.30
CA ALA A 334 10.80 -9.68 -8.61
C ALA A 334 11.66 -10.22 -7.47
N ALA A 335 11.56 -11.53 -7.25
CA ALA A 335 12.45 -12.24 -6.32
C ALA A 335 13.87 -12.31 -6.90
N GLY A 336 14.86 -12.39 -6.01
CA GLY A 336 16.21 -12.80 -6.39
C GLY A 336 16.48 -14.26 -6.09
N GLU A 337 17.76 -14.58 -5.91
CA GLU A 337 18.22 -15.96 -5.72
C GLU A 337 18.74 -16.23 -4.30
N LEU A 338 18.93 -15.20 -3.46
CA LEU A 338 19.49 -15.37 -2.11
C LEU A 338 18.43 -15.96 -1.16
N PRO A 339 18.63 -17.16 -0.59
CA PRO A 339 17.73 -17.67 0.44
C PRO A 339 17.72 -16.78 1.70
N GLU A 340 16.55 -16.53 2.29
CA GLU A 340 16.40 -15.70 3.50
C GLU A 340 17.29 -16.21 4.67
N ASP A 341 17.43 -17.52 4.83
CA ASP A 341 18.24 -18.17 5.87
C ASP A 341 19.76 -18.06 5.63
N GLU A 342 20.18 -17.76 4.40
CA GLU A 342 21.59 -17.52 4.04
C GLU A 342 21.99 -16.03 4.12
N VAL A 343 21.05 -15.13 4.40
CA VAL A 343 21.29 -13.67 4.38
C VAL A 343 22.44 -13.26 5.29
N LEU A 344 22.47 -13.72 6.54
CA LEU A 344 23.51 -13.34 7.49
C LEU A 344 24.88 -13.85 7.04
N ALA A 345 24.96 -15.12 6.62
CA ALA A 345 26.19 -15.69 6.09
C ALA A 345 26.69 -14.92 4.86
N ARG A 346 25.78 -14.56 3.93
CA ARG A 346 26.11 -13.79 2.73
C ARG A 346 26.49 -12.36 3.06
N LEU A 347 25.91 -11.73 4.07
CA LEU A 347 26.25 -10.40 4.57
C LEU A 347 27.64 -10.35 5.22
N GLY A 348 28.08 -11.43 5.86
CA GLY A 348 29.38 -11.48 6.54
C GLY A 348 29.44 -10.44 7.65
N THR A 349 30.19 -9.36 7.44
CA THR A 349 30.28 -8.24 8.37
C THR A 349 29.61 -6.99 7.80
N GLY A 350 28.64 -6.42 8.52
CA GLY A 350 27.86 -5.28 8.04
C GLY A 350 26.60 -4.99 8.86
N LEU A 351 25.69 -4.22 8.25
CA LEU A 351 24.42 -3.81 8.85
C LEU A 351 23.31 -4.80 8.48
N TYR A 352 22.58 -5.31 9.46
CA TYR A 352 21.24 -5.83 9.23
C TYR A 352 20.25 -4.72 9.58
N ILE A 353 19.49 -4.23 8.61
CA ILE A 353 18.52 -3.14 8.77
C ILE A 353 17.12 -3.75 8.72
N GLY A 354 16.48 -3.84 9.90
CA GLY A 354 15.12 -4.38 10.04
C GLY A 354 14.05 -3.45 9.47
N ASN A 355 14.04 -2.19 9.91
CA ASN A 355 13.15 -1.16 9.39
C ASN A 355 13.90 0.15 9.15
N LEU A 356 13.33 0.97 8.27
CA LEU A 356 13.67 2.37 8.14
C LEU A 356 12.51 3.23 8.64
N TRP A 357 12.76 4.51 8.88
CA TRP A 357 11.75 5.39 9.44
C TRP A 357 11.97 6.85 9.02
N TYR A 358 10.88 7.60 8.88
CA TYR A 358 10.86 9.01 8.48
C TYR A 358 11.65 9.29 7.20
N LEU A 359 11.35 8.54 6.14
CA LEU A 359 11.99 8.76 4.84
C LEU A 359 11.43 10.03 4.18
N ASN A 360 12.31 10.75 3.50
CA ASN A 360 11.96 11.84 2.60
C ASN A 360 13.05 11.99 1.53
N TYR A 361 12.76 12.69 0.44
CA TYR A 361 13.75 13.06 -0.55
C TYR A 361 14.62 14.22 -0.03
N SER A 362 15.92 14.01 0.09
CA SER A 362 16.88 15.10 0.28
C SER A 362 17.26 15.77 -1.04
N ASP A 363 17.19 15.02 -2.14
CA ASP A 363 17.28 15.51 -3.52
C ASP A 363 16.42 14.60 -4.40
N LEU A 364 15.28 15.11 -4.87
CA LEU A 364 14.33 14.33 -5.66
C LEU A 364 14.87 13.94 -7.04
N ALA A 365 15.59 14.82 -7.73
CA ALA A 365 16.06 14.58 -9.10
C ALA A 365 17.15 13.48 -9.15
N ALA A 366 17.96 13.41 -8.10
CA ALA A 366 18.94 12.35 -7.90
C ALA A 366 18.39 11.14 -7.13
N ALA A 367 17.08 11.12 -6.84
CA ALA A 367 16.39 10.12 -6.01
C ALA A 367 17.14 9.84 -4.70
N ARG A 368 17.69 10.88 -4.07
CA ARG A 368 18.36 10.79 -2.78
C ARG A 368 17.35 10.80 -1.66
N ILE A 369 17.43 9.76 -0.84
CA ILE A 369 16.51 9.48 0.25
C ILE A 369 17.28 9.61 1.55
N THR A 370 16.76 10.43 2.45
CA THR A 370 17.23 10.53 3.83
C THR A 370 16.20 9.92 4.76
N GLY A 371 16.65 9.35 5.87
CA GLY A 371 15.81 8.76 6.90
C GLY A 371 16.64 8.28 8.07
N MET A 372 16.06 7.38 8.87
CA MET A 372 16.72 6.79 10.03
C MET A 372 16.60 5.27 10.03
N THR A 373 17.62 4.57 10.51
CA THR A 373 17.49 3.18 10.92
C THR A 373 16.69 3.10 12.21
N ARG A 374 15.74 2.17 12.28
CA ARG A 374 14.88 2.00 13.46
C ARG A 374 14.40 0.58 13.53
N PHE A 375 14.15 0.09 14.74
CA PHE A 375 13.64 -1.26 15.04
C PHE A 375 14.54 -2.40 14.50
N ALA A 376 14.82 -3.39 15.36
CA ALA A 376 15.52 -4.63 14.99
C ALA A 376 16.69 -4.44 13.99
N SER A 377 17.53 -3.42 14.21
CA SER A 377 18.69 -3.12 13.37
C SER A 377 19.95 -3.53 14.11
N PHE A 378 20.77 -4.35 13.47
CA PHE A 378 21.85 -5.07 14.14
C PHE A 378 23.18 -4.92 13.39
N TRP A 379 24.26 -4.94 14.17
CA TRP A 379 25.59 -5.17 13.67
C TRP A 379 25.84 -6.68 13.55
N VAL A 380 26.31 -7.09 12.38
CA VAL A 380 26.65 -8.48 12.07
C VAL A 380 28.15 -8.59 11.89
N GLU A 381 28.78 -9.61 12.48
CA GLU A 381 30.19 -9.99 12.26
C GLU A 381 30.25 -11.47 11.90
N ASP A 382 30.99 -11.79 10.84
CA ASP A 382 31.18 -13.17 10.36
C ASP A 382 29.86 -13.96 10.23
N GLY A 383 28.81 -13.26 9.78
CA GLY A 383 27.47 -13.80 9.58
C GLY A 383 26.67 -14.08 10.85
N ARG A 384 27.01 -13.43 11.97
CA ARG A 384 26.30 -13.55 13.24
C ARG A 384 25.92 -12.18 13.79
N ILE A 385 24.69 -12.07 14.30
CA ILE A 385 24.25 -10.86 14.99
C ILE A 385 25.01 -10.71 16.32
N VAL A 386 25.72 -9.60 16.47
CA VAL A 386 26.59 -9.35 17.63
C VAL A 386 25.98 -8.34 18.59
N ALA A 387 25.48 -7.22 18.06
CA ALA A 387 24.97 -6.11 18.85
C ALA A 387 23.82 -5.37 18.15
N PRO A 388 22.87 -4.79 18.90
CA PRO A 388 21.90 -3.85 18.35
C PRO A 388 22.59 -2.53 17.99
N LEU A 389 22.08 -1.86 16.97
CA LEU A 389 22.57 -0.56 16.53
C LEU A 389 21.77 0.56 17.21
N ALA A 390 22.48 1.62 17.62
CA ALA A 390 21.80 2.90 17.84
C ALA A 390 21.11 3.36 16.55
N SER A 391 19.99 4.08 16.66
CA SER A 391 19.38 4.71 15.49
C SER A 391 20.36 5.70 14.85
N MET A 392 20.65 5.46 13.59
CA MET A 392 21.56 6.27 12.78
C MET A 392 20.78 6.91 11.63
N ARG A 393 21.17 8.11 11.21
CA ARG A 393 20.66 8.72 9.98
C ARG A 393 21.39 8.15 8.77
N PHE A 394 20.70 8.15 7.64
CA PHE A 394 21.29 7.81 6.36
C PHE A 394 20.89 8.84 5.29
N ASP A 395 21.67 8.85 4.20
CA ASP A 395 21.34 9.56 2.96
C ASP A 395 21.93 8.79 1.78
N ASN A 396 21.06 8.14 0.99
CA ASN A 396 21.47 7.29 -0.13
C ASN A 396 20.63 7.61 -1.37
N SER A 397 21.24 7.55 -2.56
CA SER A 397 20.49 7.57 -3.80
C SER A 397 19.87 6.19 -4.07
N LEU A 398 18.60 6.16 -4.44
CA LEU A 398 17.92 4.96 -4.94
C LEU A 398 18.69 4.34 -6.11
N TYR A 399 19.21 5.17 -7.01
CA TYR A 399 19.95 4.73 -8.20
C TYR A 399 21.25 4.01 -7.84
N SER A 400 21.99 4.48 -6.83
CA SER A 400 23.17 3.75 -6.36
C SER A 400 22.79 2.53 -5.55
N LEU A 401 21.80 2.64 -4.65
CA LEU A 401 21.40 1.59 -3.72
C LEU A 401 20.83 0.35 -4.42
N LEU A 402 19.88 0.54 -5.33
CA LEU A 402 19.25 -0.53 -6.13
C LEU A 402 19.88 -0.68 -7.53
N GLY A 403 20.93 0.10 -7.81
CA GLY A 403 21.75 0.00 -9.02
C GLY A 403 23.08 -0.67 -8.74
N GLU A 404 24.16 0.09 -8.89
CA GLU A 404 25.53 -0.42 -8.83
C GLU A 404 25.90 -1.12 -7.52
N HIS A 405 25.25 -0.78 -6.39
CA HIS A 405 25.54 -1.39 -5.10
C HIS A 405 24.65 -2.60 -4.77
N LEU A 406 23.63 -2.90 -5.56
CA LEU A 406 22.76 -4.05 -5.31
C LEU A 406 23.49 -5.35 -5.64
N GLN A 407 23.78 -6.15 -4.62
CA GLN A 407 24.48 -7.43 -4.75
C GLN A 407 23.50 -8.59 -4.97
N ALA A 408 22.43 -8.64 -4.19
CA ALA A 408 21.43 -9.70 -4.28
C ALA A 408 20.07 -9.25 -3.74
N LEU A 409 19.01 -9.86 -4.26
CA LEU A 409 17.68 -9.84 -3.68
C LEU A 409 17.36 -11.21 -3.08
N THR A 410 16.54 -11.26 -2.02
CA THR A 410 16.09 -12.55 -1.49
C THR A 410 15.12 -13.25 -2.42
N ARG A 411 15.12 -14.58 -2.40
CA ARG A 411 14.16 -15.41 -3.12
C ARG A 411 12.77 -15.32 -2.50
N GLU A 412 12.71 -15.40 -1.18
CA GLU A 412 11.49 -15.21 -0.41
C GLU A 412 11.07 -13.74 -0.47
N ARG A 413 9.76 -13.52 -0.58
CA ARG A 413 9.15 -12.18 -0.60
C ARG A 413 8.10 -12.10 0.50
N SER A 414 8.01 -10.93 1.13
CA SER A 414 7.00 -10.65 2.15
C SER A 414 5.85 -9.87 1.52
N LEU A 415 4.63 -10.40 1.61
CA LEU A 415 3.44 -9.60 1.36
C LEU A 415 3.30 -8.57 2.48
N ARG A 416 3.06 -7.33 2.08
CA ARG A 416 2.81 -6.21 2.98
C ARG A 416 1.51 -5.56 2.53
N ILE A 417 0.60 -5.39 3.47
CA ILE A 417 -0.66 -4.67 3.26
C ILE A 417 -0.49 -3.36 4.01
N ASP A 418 -0.76 -2.26 3.32
CA ASP A 418 -0.73 -0.94 3.94
C ASP A 418 -1.65 -0.91 5.16
N THR A 419 -1.06 -0.66 6.33
CA THR A 419 -1.75 -0.63 7.61
C THR A 419 -2.40 0.72 7.90
N ASN A 420 -2.40 1.65 6.95
CA ASN A 420 -3.09 2.91 7.08
C ASN A 420 -4.61 2.71 7.24
N THR A 421 -5.16 3.39 8.24
CA THR A 421 -6.59 3.39 8.57
C THR A 421 -7.17 4.81 8.63
N TYR A 422 -6.48 5.82 8.08
CA TYR A 422 -7.03 7.17 7.96
C TYR A 422 -8.16 7.19 6.93
N GLY A 423 -9.36 7.59 7.36
CA GLY A 423 -10.57 7.47 6.55
C GLY A 423 -11.11 6.04 6.59
N ARG A 424 -10.46 5.12 5.88
CA ARG A 424 -10.81 3.69 5.80
C ARG A 424 -9.56 2.80 5.77
N ARG A 425 -9.71 1.49 5.90
CA ARG A 425 -8.61 0.53 5.64
C ARG A 425 -8.13 0.63 4.19
N SER A 426 -6.82 0.78 4.03
CA SER A 426 -6.15 0.62 2.75
C SER A 426 -6.24 -0.82 2.25
N ALA A 427 -6.30 -0.98 0.93
CA ALA A 427 -6.11 -2.28 0.28
C ALA A 427 -4.88 -2.27 -0.65
N ALA A 428 -4.02 -1.26 -0.53
CA ALA A 428 -2.75 -1.23 -1.24
C ALA A 428 -1.83 -2.35 -0.72
N THR A 429 -1.13 -3.01 -1.64
CA THR A 429 -0.23 -4.11 -1.31
C THR A 429 1.13 -3.95 -1.96
N GLN A 430 2.16 -4.48 -1.30
CA GLN A 430 3.49 -4.64 -1.84
C GLN A 430 4.00 -6.05 -1.57
N LEU A 431 4.58 -6.71 -2.57
CA LEU A 431 5.26 -8.01 -2.41
C LEU A 431 6.74 -7.82 -2.71
N LEU A 432 7.56 -7.77 -1.65
CA LEU A 432 8.96 -7.34 -1.75
C LEU A 432 9.93 -8.38 -1.20
N PRO A 433 11.10 -8.56 -1.83
CA PRO A 433 12.23 -9.28 -1.24
C PRO A 433 12.96 -8.39 -0.21
N GLY A 434 13.98 -8.93 0.45
CA GLY A 434 15.05 -8.16 1.07
C GLY A 434 16.16 -7.85 0.06
N ALA A 435 16.97 -6.82 0.35
CA ALA A 435 18.04 -6.37 -0.53
C ALA A 435 19.39 -6.38 0.19
N LEU A 436 20.37 -7.09 -0.37
CA LEU A 436 21.75 -7.04 0.06
C LEU A 436 22.51 -6.05 -0.80
N VAL A 437 23.09 -5.03 -0.17
CA VAL A 437 23.82 -3.96 -0.83
C VAL A 437 25.26 -3.89 -0.34
N GLU A 438 26.18 -3.60 -1.25
CA GLU A 438 27.60 -3.40 -0.93
C GLU A 438 27.82 -2.14 -0.10
N ARG A 439 27.00 -1.11 -0.32
CA ARG A 439 27.18 0.20 0.28
C ARG A 439 25.85 0.84 0.66
N PHE A 440 25.73 1.13 1.96
CA PHE A 440 24.70 1.93 2.59
C PHE A 440 25.40 3.00 3.44
N THR A 441 25.12 4.27 3.15
CA THR A 441 25.82 5.41 3.76
C THR A 441 25.06 5.91 4.99
N LEU A 442 25.68 5.78 6.15
CA LEU A 442 25.23 6.40 7.40
C LEU A 442 25.86 7.80 7.53
N THR A 443 25.08 8.79 7.96
CA THR A 443 25.49 10.20 7.99
C THR A 443 25.62 10.77 9.40
N LEU A 444 24.79 10.34 10.35
CA LEU A 444 24.80 10.82 11.74
C LEU A 444 24.41 9.73 12.73
#